data_AF-T0ZZN6-F1
#
_entry.id   AF-T0ZZN6-F1
#
_cell.length_a   1.000
_cell.length_b   1.000
_cell.length_c   1.000
_cell.angle_alpha   90.00
_cell.angle_beta   90.00
_cell.angle_gamma   90.00
#
_symmetry.space_group_name_H-M   'P 1'
#
loop_
_entity.id
_entity.type
_entity.pdbx_description
1 polymer ?
#
loop_
_entity_poly.entity_id
_entity_poly.type
_entity_poly.pdbx_seq_one_letter_code
_entity_poly.pdbx_strand_id
1 'polypeptide(L)'
;FVQSLRTALEKAQVEVSTHGEEDLHHRTLLNKRLIQDLWEVHVQFEGIGVHLAMEPVPTLFATFAEYPSVWTFRESFDFGRVSSLELGDRAPGWLGFTLKFWYYRTPEGEGRFRGIFEWCDGESYHRYSGWMRTMSQAILYDAPEKEVDLDALHRALRDVVIQ
;
A
#
# COMPACT_ATOMS: atom_id res chain seq x y z
N PHE A 1 -10.25 5.53 38.20
CA PHE A 1 -9.85 4.13 38.00
C PHE A 1 -9.63 3.91 36.52
N VAL A 2 -8.36 3.84 36.09
CA VAL A 2 -8.00 3.56 34.69
C VAL A 2 -8.40 2.10 34.42
N GLN A 3 -9.27 1.85 33.43
CA GLN A 3 -9.54 0.49 32.99
C GLN A 3 -8.21 -0.20 32.66
N SER A 4 -8.01 -1.43 33.13
CA SER A 4 -6.76 -2.13 32.87
C SER A 4 -6.59 -2.29 31.36
N LEU A 5 -5.37 -2.01 30.85
CA LEU A 5 -5.01 -2.17 29.44
C LEU A 5 -5.47 -3.53 28.88
N ARG A 6 -5.42 -4.56 29.73
CA ARG A 6 -5.85 -5.92 29.39
C ARG A 6 -7.33 -6.00 29.02
N THR A 7 -8.21 -5.34 29.78
CA THR A 7 -9.65 -5.34 29.53
C THR A 7 -10.00 -4.58 28.25
N ALA A 8 -9.27 -3.50 27.95
CA ALA A 8 -9.42 -2.77 26.69
C ALA A 8 -8.97 -3.60 25.48
N LEU A 9 -7.86 -4.34 25.61
CA LEU A 9 -7.36 -5.25 24.58
C LEU A 9 -8.30 -6.44 24.34
N GLU A 10 -8.81 -7.06 25.41
CA GLU A 10 -9.79 -8.16 25.31
C GLU A 10 -11.08 -7.70 24.61
N LYS A 11 -11.58 -6.50 24.91
CA LYS A 11 -12.76 -5.93 24.25
C LYS A 11 -12.51 -5.64 22.77
N ALA A 12 -11.37 -5.04 22.44
CA ALA A 12 -10.96 -4.78 21.06
C ALA A 12 -10.81 -6.09 20.26
N GLN A 13 -10.29 -7.15 20.88
CA GLN A 13 -10.14 -8.46 20.25
C GLN A 13 -11.48 -9.10 19.90
N VAL A 14 -12.49 -8.97 20.78
CA VAL A 14 -13.84 -9.48 20.54
C VAL A 14 -14.55 -8.69 19.42
N GLU A 15 -14.47 -7.36 19.41
CA GLU A 15 -15.04 -6.53 18.33
C GLU A 15 -14.42 -6.84 16.96
N VAL A 16 -13.11 -7.08 16.91
CA VAL A 16 -12.40 -7.47 15.68
C VAL A 16 -12.87 -8.84 15.18
N SER A 17 -13.13 -9.79 16.08
CA SER A 17 -13.59 -11.12 15.68
C SER A 17 -15.01 -11.15 15.12
N THR A 18 -15.91 -10.26 15.56
CA THR A 18 -17.32 -10.27 15.16
C THR A 18 -17.58 -9.57 13.83
N HIS A 19 -16.79 -8.57 13.45
CA HIS A 19 -16.89 -7.87 12.17
C HIS A 19 -15.87 -8.34 11.12
N GLY A 20 -14.93 -9.21 11.50
CA GLY A 20 -13.80 -9.58 10.66
C GLY A 20 -14.17 -10.29 9.36
N GLU A 21 -15.18 -11.17 9.33
CA GLU A 21 -15.41 -12.03 8.16
C GLU A 21 -15.93 -11.29 6.91
N GLU A 22 -16.84 -10.32 7.08
CA GLU A 22 -17.36 -9.52 5.96
C GLU A 22 -16.32 -8.51 5.46
N ASP A 23 -15.59 -7.86 6.38
CA ASP A 23 -14.52 -6.92 6.04
C ASP A 23 -13.36 -7.62 5.32
N LEU A 24 -13.03 -8.86 5.70
CA LEU A 24 -11.95 -9.64 5.08
C LEU A 24 -12.25 -10.01 3.62
N HIS A 25 -13.51 -10.31 3.25
CA HIS A 25 -13.85 -10.61 1.86
C HIS A 25 -13.73 -9.38 0.98
N HIS A 26 -14.26 -8.23 1.43
CA HIS A 26 -14.15 -6.97 0.70
C HIS A 26 -12.68 -6.56 0.52
N ARG A 27 -11.89 -6.61 1.60
CA ARG A 27 -10.46 -6.32 1.59
C ARG A 27 -9.66 -7.29 0.72
N THR A 28 -10.07 -8.56 0.65
CA THR A 28 -9.47 -9.55 -0.28
C THR A 28 -9.64 -9.11 -1.74
N LEU A 29 -10.84 -8.69 -2.13
CA LEU A 29 -11.11 -8.22 -3.49
C LEU A 29 -10.34 -6.94 -3.81
N LEU A 30 -10.36 -5.96 -2.90
CA LEU A 30 -9.60 -4.71 -3.02
C LEU A 30 -8.10 -4.97 -3.18
N ASN A 31 -7.51 -5.72 -2.26
CA ASN A 31 -6.07 -5.99 -2.25
C ASN A 31 -5.64 -6.79 -3.48
N LYS A 32 -6.45 -7.77 -3.91
CA LYS A 32 -6.15 -8.54 -5.12
C LYS A 32 -6.11 -7.63 -6.35
N ARG A 33 -7.08 -6.72 -6.49
CA ARG A 33 -7.10 -5.76 -7.60
C ARG A 33 -5.94 -4.76 -7.51
N LEU A 34 -5.67 -4.20 -6.34
CA LEU A 34 -4.60 -3.23 -6.16
C LEU A 34 -3.21 -3.83 -6.40
N ILE A 35 -2.97 -5.05 -5.93
CA ILE A 35 -1.72 -5.77 -6.20
C ILE A 35 -1.54 -5.99 -7.71
N GLN A 36 -2.62 -6.35 -8.42
CA GLN A 36 -2.57 -6.48 -9.86
C GLN A 36 -2.17 -5.16 -10.53
N ASP A 37 -2.87 -4.07 -10.18
CA ASP A 37 -2.62 -2.75 -10.78
C ASP A 37 -1.20 -2.26 -10.47
N LEU A 38 -0.71 -2.42 -9.24
CA LEU A 38 0.66 -2.07 -8.85
C LEU A 38 1.71 -2.92 -9.56
N TRP A 39 1.43 -4.20 -9.79
CA TRP A 39 2.31 -5.08 -10.56
C TRP A 39 2.37 -4.67 -12.02
N GLU A 40 1.23 -4.34 -12.64
CA GLU A 40 1.19 -3.81 -14.01
C GLU A 40 2.03 -2.53 -14.13
N VAL A 41 1.90 -1.61 -13.17
CA VAL A 41 2.75 -0.40 -13.09
C VAL A 41 4.22 -0.78 -12.95
N HIS A 42 4.57 -1.69 -12.05
CA HIS A 42 5.94 -2.18 -11.87
C HIS A 42 6.54 -2.71 -13.17
N VAL A 43 5.81 -3.55 -13.91
CA VAL A 43 6.28 -4.11 -15.20
C VAL A 43 6.51 -3.00 -16.25
N GLN A 44 5.65 -1.98 -16.30
CA GLN A 44 5.86 -0.84 -17.20
C GLN A 44 7.16 -0.08 -16.87
N PHE A 45 7.43 0.16 -15.58
CA PHE A 45 8.67 0.80 -15.14
C PHE A 45 9.91 -0.05 -15.43
N GLU A 46 9.84 -1.37 -15.23
CA GLU A 46 10.94 -2.27 -15.62
C GLU A 46 11.24 -2.18 -17.13
N GLY A 47 10.20 -2.04 -17.96
CA GLY A 47 10.34 -1.90 -19.42
C GLY A 47 11.11 -0.65 -19.88
N ILE A 48 11.14 0.40 -19.07
CA ILE A 48 11.92 1.64 -19.32
C ILE A 48 13.24 1.70 -18.53
N GLY A 49 13.64 0.60 -17.88
CA GLY A 49 14.89 0.51 -17.12
C GLY A 49 14.82 1.11 -15.72
N VAL A 50 13.62 1.33 -15.18
CA VAL A 50 13.41 1.77 -13.80
C VAL A 50 13.05 0.57 -12.93
N HIS A 51 13.89 0.28 -11.94
CA HIS A 51 13.70 -0.88 -11.06
C HIS A 51 13.06 -0.47 -9.75
N LEU A 52 11.78 -0.82 -9.58
CA LEU A 52 11.02 -0.55 -8.37
C LEU A 52 10.97 -1.79 -7.48
N ALA A 53 10.79 -1.58 -6.19
CA ALA A 53 10.52 -2.64 -5.22
C ALA A 53 9.05 -2.57 -4.80
N MET A 54 8.41 -3.73 -4.73
CA MET A 54 7.02 -3.87 -4.32
C MET A 54 6.92 -4.62 -2.98
N GLU A 55 6.02 -4.17 -2.12
CA GLU A 55 5.55 -4.87 -0.93
C GLU A 55 4.04 -5.10 -1.02
N PRO A 56 3.53 -6.33 -0.82
CA PRO A 56 4.29 -7.55 -0.53
C PRO A 56 5.13 -8.00 -1.73
N VAL A 57 6.23 -8.72 -1.47
CA VAL A 57 7.17 -9.16 -2.50
C VAL A 57 6.46 -10.04 -3.56
N PRO A 58 6.76 -9.88 -4.87
CA PRO A 58 6.10 -10.63 -5.96
C PRO A 58 6.13 -12.16 -5.79
N THR A 59 7.20 -12.69 -5.23
CA THR A 59 7.35 -14.14 -4.96
C THR A 59 6.40 -14.68 -3.91
N LEU A 60 5.74 -13.83 -3.12
CA LEU A 60 4.76 -14.23 -2.12
C LEU A 60 3.36 -14.38 -2.73
N PHE A 61 2.94 -13.42 -3.55
CA PHE A 61 1.57 -13.36 -4.06
C PHE A 61 1.40 -13.95 -5.47
N ALA A 62 2.49 -14.11 -6.25
CA ALA A 62 2.43 -14.55 -7.64
C ALA A 62 3.23 -15.83 -7.91
N THR A 63 2.74 -16.61 -8.88
CA THR A 63 3.47 -17.69 -9.54
C THR A 63 3.72 -17.28 -10.98
N PHE A 64 5.00 -17.26 -11.36
CA PHE A 64 5.46 -16.84 -12.67
C PHE A 64 5.68 -18.05 -13.57
N ALA A 65 5.06 -18.05 -14.74
CA ALA A 65 5.42 -18.95 -15.83
C ALA A 65 6.55 -18.33 -16.68
N GLU A 66 6.48 -17.02 -16.91
CA GLU A 66 7.51 -16.21 -17.55
C GLU A 66 7.60 -14.87 -16.82
N TYR A 67 8.74 -14.58 -16.20
CA TYR A 67 8.92 -13.34 -15.46
C TYR A 67 9.28 -12.17 -16.40
N PRO A 68 8.69 -10.96 -16.26
CA PRO A 68 7.60 -10.56 -15.35
C PRO A 68 6.19 -10.65 -15.99
N SER A 69 6.10 -11.06 -17.27
CA SER A 69 4.92 -10.88 -18.13
C SER A 69 3.80 -11.90 -17.92
N VAL A 70 4.11 -13.18 -17.71
CA VAL A 70 3.12 -14.26 -17.59
C VAL A 70 3.10 -14.80 -16.17
N TRP A 71 2.07 -14.41 -15.43
CA TRP A 71 1.93 -14.75 -14.01
C TRP A 71 0.47 -14.98 -13.61
N THR A 72 0.30 -15.65 -12.47
CA THR A 72 -1.00 -15.90 -11.84
C THR A 72 -0.90 -15.71 -10.33
N PHE A 73 -2.01 -15.37 -9.68
CA PHE A 73 -2.07 -15.28 -8.22
C PHE A 73 -1.88 -16.66 -7.58
N ARG A 74 -1.11 -16.70 -6.49
CA ARG A 74 -0.99 -17.88 -5.65
C ARG A 74 -2.27 -18.09 -4.83
N GLU A 75 -2.85 -19.28 -4.93
CA GLU A 75 -4.02 -19.66 -4.14
C GLU A 75 -3.74 -19.69 -2.63
N SER A 76 -2.49 -19.90 -2.23
CA SER A 76 -2.06 -19.94 -0.84
C SER A 76 -1.89 -18.57 -0.18
N PHE A 77 -1.98 -17.47 -0.95
CA PHE A 77 -1.72 -16.13 -0.44
C PHE A 77 -3.00 -15.51 0.14
N ASP A 78 -2.93 -15.07 1.40
CA ASP A 78 -4.05 -14.43 2.09
C ASP A 78 -4.06 -12.92 1.81
N PHE A 79 -4.84 -12.53 0.79
CA PHE A 79 -5.01 -11.13 0.41
C PHE A 79 -5.77 -10.32 1.48
N GLY A 80 -6.66 -10.94 2.25
CA GLY A 80 -7.44 -10.26 3.28
C GLY A 80 -6.58 -9.78 4.45
N ARG A 81 -5.44 -10.43 4.69
CA ARG A 81 -4.49 -10.04 5.74
C ARG A 81 -3.51 -8.94 5.36
N VAL A 82 -3.39 -8.60 4.07
CA VAL A 82 -2.47 -7.54 3.64
C VAL A 82 -2.95 -6.19 4.21
N SER A 83 -2.11 -5.57 5.04
CA SER A 83 -2.41 -4.32 5.74
C SER A 83 -1.82 -3.08 5.07
N SER A 84 -0.76 -3.28 4.29
CA SER A 84 -0.05 -2.22 3.58
C SER A 84 0.51 -2.75 2.26
N LEU A 85 0.48 -1.87 1.26
CA LEU A 85 0.96 -2.11 -0.09
C LEU A 85 1.88 -0.95 -0.45
N GLU A 86 3.08 -1.25 -0.93
CA GLU A 86 4.07 -0.23 -1.30
C GLU A 86 4.67 -0.55 -2.65
N LEU A 87 4.89 0.47 -3.48
CA LEU A 87 5.66 0.42 -4.70
C LEU A 87 6.59 1.62 -4.70
N GLY A 88 7.89 1.40 -4.54
CA GLY A 88 8.85 2.49 -4.46
C GLY A 88 10.20 2.08 -4.99
N ASP A 89 10.98 3.06 -5.43
CA ASP A 89 12.38 2.83 -5.73
C ASP A 89 13.08 2.43 -4.42
N ARG A 90 13.90 1.38 -4.40
CA ARG A 90 14.79 1.04 -3.26
C ARG A 90 16.24 0.90 -3.69
N ALA A 91 16.56 1.33 -4.91
CA ALA A 91 17.91 1.31 -5.44
C ALA A 91 18.85 2.19 -4.60
N PRO A 92 20.14 1.83 -4.50
CA PRO A 92 21.17 2.66 -3.87
C PRO A 92 21.38 3.92 -4.72
N GLY A 93 20.57 4.93 -4.45
CA GLY A 93 20.42 6.14 -5.25
C GLY A 93 19.10 6.85 -4.97
N TRP A 94 18.05 6.08 -4.70
CA TRP A 94 16.70 6.51 -4.31
C TRP A 94 16.24 7.73 -5.12
N LEU A 95 15.68 7.50 -6.31
CA LEU A 95 14.94 8.50 -7.11
C LEU A 95 13.84 9.19 -6.29
N GLY A 96 13.46 8.56 -5.18
CA GLY A 96 12.88 9.22 -4.05
C GLY A 96 11.37 9.22 -4.08
N PHE A 97 10.73 8.44 -4.95
CA PHE A 97 9.29 8.28 -4.96
C PHE A 97 8.83 6.95 -4.40
N THR A 98 7.68 6.95 -3.74
CA THR A 98 7.04 5.77 -3.17
C THR A 98 5.52 5.95 -3.20
N LEU A 99 4.85 5.00 -3.82
CA LEU A 99 3.41 4.82 -3.72
C LEU A 99 3.12 3.93 -2.53
N LYS A 100 2.27 4.38 -1.62
CA LYS A 100 1.97 3.66 -0.39
C LYS A 100 0.47 3.67 -0.10
N PHE A 101 -0.06 2.48 0.14
CA PHE A 101 -1.47 2.25 0.46
C PHE A 101 -1.57 1.48 1.77
N TRP A 102 -2.45 1.90 2.67
CA TRP A 102 -2.66 1.19 3.93
C TRP A 102 -4.05 1.42 4.50
N TYR A 103 -4.44 0.50 5.38
CA TYR A 103 -5.65 0.59 6.16
C TYR A 103 -5.33 1.21 7.53
N TYR A 104 -6.15 2.16 7.97
CA TYR A 104 -6.06 2.74 9.30
C TYR A 104 -7.45 2.90 9.90
N ARG A 105 -7.54 2.96 11.23
CA ARG A 105 -8.80 3.18 11.93
C ARG A 105 -8.88 4.62 12.43
N THR A 106 -10.03 5.24 12.28
CA THR A 106 -10.31 6.55 12.90
C THR A 106 -10.50 6.38 14.42
N PRO A 107 -10.41 7.48 15.20
CA PRO A 107 -10.77 7.45 16.62
C PRO A 107 -12.20 6.96 16.89
N GLU A 108 -13.09 7.10 15.91
CA GLU A 108 -14.49 6.65 15.93
C GLU A 108 -14.64 5.14 15.65
N GLY A 109 -13.55 4.45 15.29
CA GLY A 109 -13.53 3.01 15.03
C GLY A 109 -13.77 2.61 13.58
N GLU A 110 -13.96 3.58 12.67
CA GLU A 110 -14.21 3.32 11.26
C GLU A 110 -12.90 2.97 10.53
N GLY A 111 -12.90 1.88 9.77
CA GLY A 111 -11.81 1.50 8.87
C GLY A 111 -11.76 2.43 7.66
N ARG A 112 -10.60 3.01 7.38
CA ARG A 112 -10.33 3.85 6.22
C ARG A 112 -9.16 3.29 5.43
N PHE A 113 -9.22 3.50 4.13
CA PHE A 113 -8.17 3.15 3.19
C PHE A 113 -7.58 4.43 2.62
N ARG A 114 -6.25 4.56 2.70
CA ARG A 114 -5.52 5.71 2.18
C ARG A 114 -4.39 5.28 1.26
N GLY A 115 -4.28 5.99 0.15
CA GLY A 115 -3.17 5.96 -0.78
C GLY A 115 -2.46 7.30 -0.82
N ILE A 116 -1.13 7.28 -0.71
CA ILE A 116 -0.29 8.47 -0.87
C ILE A 116 0.78 8.24 -1.93
N PHE A 117 1.24 9.34 -2.48
CA PHE A 117 2.48 9.43 -3.25
C PHE A 117 3.47 10.27 -2.46
N GLU A 118 4.59 9.68 -2.11
CA GLU A 118 5.72 10.37 -1.49
C GLU A 118 6.78 10.59 -2.57
N TRP A 119 7.40 11.77 -2.62
CA TRP A 119 8.53 12.05 -3.50
C TRP A 119 9.61 12.90 -2.81
N CYS A 120 10.84 12.84 -3.29
CA CYS A 120 11.97 13.62 -2.81
C CYS A 120 12.05 14.95 -3.58
N ASP A 121 11.88 16.07 -2.88
CA ASP A 121 11.99 17.42 -3.48
C ASP A 121 13.46 17.85 -3.67
N GLY A 122 14.39 17.18 -3.00
CA GLY A 122 15.82 17.42 -3.15
C GLY A 122 16.62 17.29 -1.87
N GLU A 123 17.93 17.53 -2.00
CA GLU A 123 18.91 17.47 -0.91
C GLU A 123 19.38 18.87 -0.52
N SER A 124 19.22 19.22 0.75
CA SER A 124 19.75 20.45 1.34
C SER A 124 20.85 20.14 2.35
N TYR A 125 21.97 20.86 2.25
CA TYR A 125 23.07 20.72 3.21
C TYR A 125 22.84 21.61 4.42
N HIS A 126 22.74 20.99 5.60
CA HIS A 126 22.64 21.68 6.89
C HIS A 126 23.95 21.54 7.66
N ARG A 127 24.53 22.67 8.08
CA ARG A 127 25.89 22.76 8.68
C ARG A 127 26.16 21.78 9.83
N TYR A 128 25.14 21.40 10.59
CA TYR A 128 25.25 20.49 11.75
C TYR A 128 24.56 19.14 11.57
N SER A 129 23.82 18.94 10.47
CA SER A 129 23.01 17.74 10.23
C SER A 129 23.40 17.02 8.93
N GLY A 130 24.36 17.55 8.18
CA GLY A 130 24.80 16.99 6.91
C GLY A 130 23.77 17.22 5.80
N TRP A 131 23.83 16.37 4.78
CA TRP A 131 22.82 16.33 3.71
C TRP A 131 21.51 15.80 4.28
N MET A 132 20.47 16.63 4.25
CA MET A 132 19.11 16.22 4.55
C MET A 132 18.27 16.22 3.27
N ARG A 133 17.44 15.19 3.11
CA ARG A 133 16.46 15.11 2.03
C ARG A 133 15.14 15.65 2.50
N THR A 134 14.53 16.52 1.71
CA THR A 134 13.15 16.96 1.95
C THR A 134 12.22 16.06 1.18
N MET A 135 11.28 15.44 1.89
CA MET A 135 10.25 14.59 1.29
C MET A 135 8.92 15.34 1.32
N SER A 136 8.22 15.32 0.19
CA SER A 136 6.85 15.79 0.07
C SER A 136 5.90 14.61 -0.12
N GLN A 137 4.65 14.80 0.28
CA GLN A 137 3.63 13.75 0.23
C GLN A 137 2.33 14.36 -0.30
N ALA A 138 1.68 13.64 -1.20
CA ALA A 138 0.33 13.96 -1.69
C ALA A 138 -0.61 12.80 -1.39
N ILE A 139 -1.81 13.12 -0.90
CA ILE A 139 -2.87 12.13 -0.73
C ILE A 139 -3.50 11.90 -2.11
N LEU A 140 -3.34 10.70 -2.64
CA LEU A 140 -3.95 10.29 -3.90
C LEU A 140 -5.40 9.86 -3.69
N TYR A 141 -5.65 9.17 -2.59
CA TYR A 141 -6.95 8.60 -2.29
C TYR A 141 -7.16 8.45 -0.78
N ASP A 142 -8.35 8.78 -0.29
CA ASP A 142 -8.75 8.54 1.09
C ASP A 142 -10.27 8.34 1.15
N ALA A 143 -10.70 7.14 1.51
CA ALA A 143 -12.11 6.80 1.66
C ALA A 143 -12.34 5.81 2.82
N PRO A 144 -13.57 5.73 3.36
CA PRO A 144 -13.97 4.62 4.20
C PRO A 144 -13.74 3.29 3.49
N GLU A 145 -13.27 2.27 4.21
CA GLU A 145 -12.93 0.94 3.64
C GLU A 145 -14.13 0.32 2.91
N LYS A 146 -15.35 0.56 3.40
CA LYS A 146 -16.61 0.06 2.80
C LYS A 146 -17.04 0.78 1.53
N GLU A 147 -16.49 1.97 1.28
CA GLU A 147 -16.87 2.85 0.18
C GLU A 147 -15.70 3.05 -0.80
N VAL A 148 -14.71 2.15 -0.79
CA VAL A 148 -13.59 2.25 -1.71
C VAL A 148 -14.06 1.98 -3.13
N ASP A 149 -13.97 3.00 -3.98
CA ASP A 149 -14.22 2.89 -5.41
C ASP A 149 -12.93 2.50 -6.14
N LEU A 150 -12.91 1.29 -6.69
CA LEU A 150 -11.79 0.76 -7.46
C LEU A 150 -11.53 1.56 -8.74
N ASP A 151 -12.56 2.11 -9.38
CA ASP A 151 -12.39 2.88 -10.60
C ASP A 151 -11.71 4.23 -10.30
N ALA A 152 -12.09 4.86 -9.18
CA ALA A 152 -11.44 6.08 -8.72
C ALA A 152 -9.98 5.84 -8.35
N LEU A 153 -9.67 4.73 -7.67
CA LEU A 153 -8.31 4.33 -7.32
C LEU A 153 -7.46 4.07 -8.56
N HIS A 154 -8.01 3.36 -9.55
CA HIS A 154 -7.34 3.07 -10.81
C HIS A 154 -7.05 4.35 -11.62
N ARG A 155 -7.98 5.32 -11.63
CA ARG A 155 -7.75 6.64 -12.23
C ARG A 155 -6.61 7.38 -11.53
N ALA A 156 -6.60 7.39 -10.19
CA ALA A 156 -5.54 8.04 -9.42
C ALA A 156 -4.16 7.43 -9.72
N LEU A 157 -4.06 6.11 -9.85
CA LEU A 157 -2.82 5.43 -10.25
C LEU A 157 -2.40 5.78 -11.68
N ARG A 158 -3.36 5.86 -12.61
CA ARG A 158 -3.08 6.22 -14.01
C ARG A 158 -2.48 7.62 -14.14
N ASP A 159 -3.00 8.59 -13.38
CA ASP A 159 -2.52 9.97 -13.46
C ASP A 159 -1.06 10.11 -12.97
N VAL A 160 -0.64 9.27 -12.02
CA VAL A 160 0.76 9.23 -11.54
C VAL A 160 1.72 8.69 -12.59
N VAL A 161 1.28 7.78 -13.46
CA VAL A 161 2.14 7.15 -14.49
C VAL A 161 2.35 8.05 -15.72
N ILE A 162 1.46 9.03 -15.95
CA ILE A 162 1.47 9.87 -17.16
C ILE A 162 2.23 11.20 -16.96
N GLN A 163 2.52 11.61 -15.71
CA GLN A 163 3.32 12.79 -15.41
C GLN A 163 4.82 12.52 -15.51
#